data_AF-U7TZU7-F1
#
_entry.id   AF-U7TZU7-F1
#
_cell.length_a   1.000
_cell.length_b   1.000
_cell.length_c   1.000
_cell.angle_alpha   90.00
_cell.angle_beta   90.00
_cell.angle_gamma   90.00
#
_symmetry.space_group_name_H-M   'P 1'
#
loop_
_entity.id
_entity.type
_entity.pdbx_description
1 polymer ?
#
loop_
_entity_poly.entity_id
_entity_poly.type
_entity_poly.pdbx_seq_one_letter_code
_entity_poly.pdbx_strand_id
1 'polypeptide(L)'
;MNIIKHNYIFVNRKLIKNIFQITIPAVFDLLAQTLIMAFDMMMVASLGPSAISSVGVGTAAMYALIPALIAVATGTTALLSRAFGANDKVEGKKLLPKVFLLLFL
;
A
#
# COMPACT_ATOMS: atom_id res chain seq x y z
N MET A 1 13.29 39.76 7.84
CA MET A 1 12.13 38.90 8.16
C MET A 1 10.93 39.28 7.26
N ASN A 2 10.94 39.06 5.93
CA ASN A 2 9.72 39.27 5.13
C ASN A 2 9.66 38.65 3.70
N ILE A 3 10.32 37.52 3.43
CA ILE A 3 10.38 36.96 2.05
C ILE A 3 9.54 35.68 1.86
N ILE A 4 8.86 35.18 2.91
CA ILE A 4 8.27 33.83 2.88
C ILE A 4 6.77 33.83 2.54
N LYS A 5 6.04 34.96 2.67
CA LYS A 5 4.57 34.97 2.59
C LYS A 5 3.97 34.91 1.19
N HIS A 6 4.72 35.20 0.13
CA HIS A 6 4.15 35.31 -1.23
C HIS A 6 4.06 33.97 -1.99
N ASN A 7 4.67 32.89 -1.49
CA ASN A 7 4.74 31.61 -2.21
C ASN A 7 3.62 30.62 -1.85
N TYR A 8 2.89 30.83 -0.75
CA TYR A 8 1.89 29.87 -0.25
C TYR A 8 0.65 29.73 -1.16
N ILE A 9 0.27 30.80 -1.86
CA ILE A 9 -0.97 30.83 -2.66
C ILE A 9 -0.83 29.99 -3.95
N PHE A 10 0.32 30.08 -4.63
CA PHE A 10 0.62 29.29 -5.83
C PHE A 10 1.01 27.84 -5.50
N VAL A 11 1.67 27.62 -4.36
CA VAL A 11 1.99 26.29 -3.85
C VAL A 11 0.71 25.49 -3.58
N ASN A 12 -0.37 26.11 -3.08
CA ASN A 12 -1.60 25.40 -2.76
C ASN A 12 -2.27 24.79 -4.02
N ARG A 13 -2.42 25.56 -5.11
CA ARG A 13 -2.98 25.02 -6.38
C ARG A 13 -2.11 23.91 -6.99
N LYS A 14 -0.78 24.05 -6.91
CA LYS A 14 0.16 23.05 -7.45
C LYS A 14 0.19 21.78 -6.60
N LEU A 15 0.13 21.91 -5.27
CA LEU A 15 0.00 20.79 -4.33
C LEU A 15 -1.32 20.05 -4.53
N ILE A 16 -2.45 20.76 -4.61
CA ILE A 16 -3.75 20.14 -4.89
C ILE A 16 -3.68 19.37 -6.21
N LYS A 17 -3.13 19.97 -7.27
CA LYS A 17 -2.96 19.29 -8.56
C LYS A 17 -2.10 18.02 -8.45
N ASN A 18 -1.00 18.07 -7.70
CA ASN A 18 -0.14 16.91 -7.49
C ASN A 18 -0.83 15.82 -6.66
N ILE A 19 -1.59 16.20 -5.63
CA ILE A 19 -2.40 15.27 -4.82
C ILE A 19 -3.42 14.57 -5.72
N PHE A 20 -4.17 15.31 -6.54
CA PHE A 20 -5.10 14.70 -7.49
C PHE A 20 -4.39 13.78 -8.50
N GLN A 21 -3.18 14.13 -8.95
CA GLN A 21 -2.40 13.31 -9.88
C GLN A 21 -1.98 11.96 -9.28
N ILE A 22 -1.73 11.87 -7.97
CA ILE A 22 -1.41 10.60 -7.29
C ILE A 22 -2.65 9.86 -6.78
N THR A 23 -3.70 10.59 -6.39
CA THR A 23 -4.91 9.99 -5.82
C THR A 23 -5.81 9.40 -6.89
N ILE A 24 -5.96 10.02 -8.07
CA ILE A 24 -6.76 9.48 -9.18
C ILE A 24 -6.31 8.05 -9.55
N PRO A 25 -5.03 7.78 -9.83
CA PRO A 25 -4.59 6.42 -10.13
C PRO A 25 -4.74 5.47 -8.95
N ALA A 26 -4.48 5.90 -7.70
CA ALA A 26 -4.65 5.06 -6.52
C ALA A 26 -6.12 4.64 -6.28
N VAL A 27 -7.07 5.54 -6.52
CA VAL A 27 -8.50 5.22 -6.44
C VAL A 27 -8.89 4.25 -7.55
N PHE A 28 -8.39 4.47 -8.77
CA PHE A 28 -8.66 3.55 -9.88
C PHE A 28 -8.10 2.15 -9.62
N ASP A 29 -6.91 2.07 -9.03
CA ASP A 29 -6.29 0.80 -8.62
C ASP A 29 -7.15 0.06 -7.59
N LEU A 30 -7.64 0.76 -6.56
CA LEU A 30 -8.54 0.18 -5.56
C LEU A 30 -9.87 -0.29 -6.17
N LEU A 31 -10.45 0.49 -7.09
CA LEU A 31 -11.68 0.09 -7.80
C LEU A 31 -11.44 -1.10 -8.73
N ALA A 32 -10.31 -1.13 -9.44
CA ALA A 32 -9.94 -2.26 -10.28
C ALA A 32 -9.74 -3.52 -9.43
N GLN A 33 -9.09 -3.41 -8.28
CA GLN A 33 -8.89 -4.52 -7.35
C GLN A 33 -10.22 -5.11 -6.85
N THR A 34 -11.20 -4.29 -6.47
CA THR A 34 -12.50 -4.80 -6.03
C THR A 34 -13.29 -5.43 -7.19
N LEU A 35 -13.18 -4.87 -8.39
CA LEU A 35 -13.78 -5.46 -9.59
C LEU A 35 -13.15 -6.82 -9.92
N ILE A 36 -11.83 -6.94 -9.90
CA ILE A 36 -11.12 -8.20 -10.13
C ILE A 36 -11.62 -9.26 -9.14
N MET A 37 -11.70 -8.93 -7.85
CA MET A 37 -12.20 -9.85 -6.84
C MET A 37 -13.66 -10.30 -7.09
N ALA A 38 -14.50 -9.40 -7.60
CA ALA A 38 -15.87 -9.75 -7.99
C ALA A 38 -15.90 -10.63 -9.25
N PHE A 39 -15.08 -10.33 -10.25
CA PHE A 39 -14.98 -11.13 -11.47
C PHE A 39 -14.39 -12.52 -11.22
N ASP A 40 -13.42 -12.65 -10.31
CA ASP A 40 -12.87 -13.94 -9.86
C ASP A 40 -13.99 -14.80 -9.27
N MET A 41 -14.81 -14.20 -8.40
CA MET A 41 -15.97 -14.85 -7.81
C MET A 41 -17.01 -15.25 -8.87
N MET A 42 -17.28 -14.38 -9.84
CA MET A 42 -18.22 -14.66 -10.95
C MET A 42 -17.71 -15.79 -11.86
N MET A 43 -16.41 -15.86 -12.11
CA MET A 43 -15.81 -16.89 -12.96
C MET A 43 -16.00 -18.27 -12.33
N VAL A 44 -15.69 -18.41 -11.03
CA VAL A 44 -15.88 -19.68 -10.33
C VAL A 44 -17.35 -20.00 -10.03
N ALA A 45 -18.23 -18.99 -10.03
CA ALA A 45 -19.66 -19.20 -9.78
C ALA A 45 -20.32 -20.09 -10.85
N SER A 46 -19.78 -20.11 -12.07
CA SER A 46 -20.22 -21.00 -13.15
C SER A 46 -20.04 -22.49 -12.83
N LEU A 47 -19.15 -22.85 -11.90
CA LEU A 47 -18.84 -24.22 -11.49
C LEU A 47 -19.82 -24.75 -10.42
N GLY A 48 -20.73 -23.92 -9.95
CA GLY A 48 -21.79 -24.28 -9.02
C GLY A 48 -21.55 -23.86 -7.56
N PRO A 49 -22.51 -24.15 -6.65
CA PRO A 49 -22.50 -23.65 -5.27
C PRO A 49 -21.33 -24.14 -4.42
N SER A 50 -20.81 -25.34 -4.71
CA SER A 50 -19.63 -25.90 -4.03
C SER A 50 -18.36 -25.11 -4.33
N ALA A 51 -18.20 -24.62 -5.56
CA ALA A 51 -17.07 -23.76 -5.91
C ALA A 51 -17.15 -22.41 -5.22
N ILE A 52 -18.35 -21.83 -5.12
CA ILE A 52 -18.57 -20.53 -4.46
C ILE A 52 -18.19 -20.59 -2.99
N SER A 53 -18.70 -21.60 -2.27
CA SER A 53 -18.39 -21.80 -0.85
C SER A 53 -16.91 -22.06 -0.60
N SER A 54 -16.24 -22.78 -1.50
CA SER A 54 -14.79 -23.02 -1.42
C SER A 54 -13.98 -21.73 -1.52
N VAL A 55 -14.32 -20.84 -2.46
CA VAL A 55 -13.65 -19.54 -2.60
C VAL A 55 -13.91 -18.66 -1.39
N GLY A 56 -15.13 -18.65 -0.83
CA GLY A 56 -15.45 -17.92 0.40
C GLY A 56 -14.62 -18.38 1.61
N VAL A 57 -14.49 -19.69 1.83
CA VAL A 57 -13.68 -20.23 2.93
C VAL A 57 -12.19 -19.99 2.68
N GLY A 58 -11.72 -20.18 1.46
CA GLY A 58 -10.32 -19.94 1.08
C GLY A 58 -9.91 -18.49 1.24
N THR A 59 -10.76 -17.55 0.81
CA THR A 59 -10.52 -16.10 0.99
C THR A 59 -10.55 -15.70 2.46
N ALA A 60 -11.45 -16.27 3.28
CA ALA A 60 -11.45 -16.02 4.73
C ALA A 60 -10.14 -16.47 5.39
N ALA A 61 -9.62 -17.65 5.04
CA ALA A 61 -8.32 -18.12 5.54
C ALA A 61 -7.17 -17.21 5.09
N MET A 62 -7.18 -16.75 3.84
CA MET A 62 -6.20 -15.78 3.32
C MET A 62 -6.27 -14.44 4.08
N TYR A 63 -7.46 -13.91 4.33
CA TYR A 63 -7.64 -12.69 5.10
C TYR A 63 -7.24 -12.81 6.57
N ALA A 64 -7.14 -14.02 7.12
CA ALA A 64 -6.58 -14.23 8.45
C ALA A 64 -5.03 -14.12 8.46
N LEU A 65 -4.37 -14.54 7.38
CA LEU A 65 -2.90 -14.63 7.32
C LEU A 65 -2.24 -13.37 6.74
N ILE A 66 -2.80 -12.83 5.64
CA ILE A 66 -2.22 -11.69 4.91
C ILE A 66 -1.99 -10.46 5.81
N PRO A 67 -2.89 -10.06 6.73
CA PRO A 67 -2.68 -8.87 7.57
C PRO A 67 -1.41 -8.92 8.41
N ALA A 68 -1.00 -10.11 8.88
CA ALA A 68 0.24 -10.26 9.63
C ALA A 68 1.46 -9.92 8.75
N LEU A 69 1.45 -10.38 7.50
CA LEU A 69 2.50 -10.06 6.52
C LEU A 69 2.50 -8.57 6.16
N ILE A 70 1.32 -7.99 5.95
CA ILE A 70 1.19 -6.54 5.71
C ILE A 70 1.72 -5.75 6.90
N ALA A 71 1.42 -6.15 8.14
CA ALA A 71 1.92 -5.49 9.34
C ALA A 71 3.45 -5.45 9.40
N VAL A 72 4.11 -6.58 9.08
CA VAL A 72 5.57 -6.64 9.00
C VAL A 72 6.09 -5.74 7.88
N ALA A 73 5.48 -5.78 6.69
CA ALA A 73 5.91 -4.97 5.55
C ALA A 73 5.77 -3.45 5.79
N THR A 74 4.63 -3.02 6.34
CA THR A 74 4.37 -1.63 6.69
C THR A 74 5.26 -1.17 7.86
N GLY A 75 5.42 -1.98 8.91
CA GLY A 75 6.29 -1.68 10.05
C GLY A 75 7.75 -1.52 9.64
N THR A 76 8.20 -2.36 8.72
CA THR A 76 9.53 -2.32 8.11
C THR A 76 9.74 -1.06 7.26
N THR A 77 8.75 -0.67 6.46
CA THR A 77 8.76 0.59 5.71
C THR A 77 8.82 1.81 6.64
N ALA A 78 8.11 1.77 7.77
CA ALA A 78 8.16 2.84 8.78
C ALA A 78 9.52 2.92 9.48
N LEU A 79 10.18 1.77 9.75
CA LEU A 79 11.54 1.73 10.29
C LEU A 79 12.55 2.34 9.31
N LEU A 80 12.50 1.94 8.03
CA LEU A 80 13.37 2.52 7.00
C LEU A 80 13.13 4.01 6.81
N SER A 81 11.87 4.44 6.71
CA SER A 81 11.51 5.85 6.55
C SER A 81 12.04 6.72 7.68
N ARG A 82 12.02 6.20 8.92
CA ARG A 82 12.62 6.88 10.08
C ARG A 82 14.14 6.95 10.00
N ALA A 83 14.82 5.84 9.71
CA ALA A 83 16.28 5.79 9.62
C ALA A 83 16.81 6.70 8.51
N PHE A 84 16.20 6.66 7.32
CA PHE A 84 16.57 7.53 6.19
C PHE A 84 16.17 8.99 6.43
N GLY A 85 15.04 9.25 7.08
CA GLY A 85 14.59 10.60 7.43
C GLY A 85 15.46 11.29 8.49
N ALA A 86 16.09 10.53 9.39
CA ALA A 86 16.99 11.06 10.43
C ALA A 86 18.39 11.45 9.91
N ASN A 87 18.65 11.35 8.60
CA ASN A 87 19.96 11.58 7.96
C ASN A 87 21.10 10.67 8.45
N ASP A 88 20.80 9.67 9.27
CA ASP A 88 21.75 8.63 9.68
C ASP A 88 21.83 7.52 8.63
N LYS A 89 22.54 7.85 7.55
CA LYS A 89 22.72 6.95 6.40
C LYS A 89 23.53 5.70 6.74
N VAL A 90 24.28 5.69 7.85
CA VAL A 90 25.11 4.56 8.27
C VAL A 90 24.24 3.50 8.94
N GLU A 91 23.36 3.93 9.86
CA GLU A 91 22.36 3.07 10.48
C GLU A 91 21.38 2.51 9.42
N GLY A 92 20.87 3.38 8.54
CA GLY A 92 19.94 2.99 7.47
C GLY A 92 20.50 1.94 6.51
N LYS A 93 21.78 2.06 6.10
CA LYS A 93 22.45 1.06 5.24
C LYS A 93 22.64 -0.30 5.92
N LYS A 94 22.86 -0.33 7.24
CA LYS A 94 22.99 -1.59 8.01
C LYS A 94 21.63 -2.27 8.24
N LEU A 95 20.57 -1.49 8.38
CA LEU A 95 19.20 -1.99 8.60
C LEU A 95 18.57 -2.54 7.32
N LEU A 96 18.85 -1.93 6.16
CA LEU A 96 18.33 -2.34 4.84
C LEU A 96 18.37 -3.86 4.58
N PRO A 97 19.52 -4.56 4.67
CA PRO A 97 19.58 -6.00 4.37
C PRO A 97 18.80 -6.86 5.38
N LYS A 98 18.70 -6.44 6.65
CA LYS A 98 17.93 -7.15 7.69
C LYS A 98 16.43 -7.02 7.44
N VAL A 99 16.01 -5.81 7.13
CA VAL A 99 14.65 -5.46 6.74
C VAL A 99 14.23 -6.20 5.47
N PHE A 100 15.10 -6.25 4.47
CA PHE A 100 14.84 -6.99 3.23
C PHE A 100 14.69 -8.49 3.50
N LEU A 101 15.57 -9.07 4.32
CA LEU A 101 15.48 -10.47 4.73
C LEU A 101 14.16 -10.76 5.46
N LEU A 102 13.73 -9.88 6.37
CA LEU A 102 12.44 -10.00 7.08
C LEU A 102 11.21 -9.90 6.16
N LEU A 103 11.34 -9.25 5.00
CA LEU A 103 10.24 -9.09 4.04
C LEU A 103 10.14 -10.25 3.06
N PHE A 104 11.25 -10.95 2.82
CA PHE A 104 11.39 -12.00 1.80
C PHE A 104 11.46 -13.42 2.38
N LEU A 105 11.63 -13.54 3.70
CA LEU A 105 11.56 -14.79 4.47
C LEU A 105 10.15 -14.96 5.05
#